data_AF-A0A1H4XFH2-F1
#
_entry.id   AF-A0A1H4XFH2-F1
#
_cell.length_a   1.000
_cell.length_b   1.000
_cell.length_c   1.000
_cell.angle_alpha   90.00
_cell.angle_beta   90.00
_cell.angle_gamma   90.00
#
_symmetry.space_group_name_H-M   'P 1'
#
loop_
_entity.id
_entity.type
_entity.pdbx_description
1 polymer ?
#
loop_
_entity_poly.entity_id
_entity_poly.type
_entity_poly.pdbx_seq_one_letter_code
_entity_poly.pdbx_strand_id
1 'polypeptide(L)'
;MFELPRIRPLSEDRDIDFVITLAGGRRAHENSDRKDTRNSDYLLGRSVIELKLLDEERLEKPEAQAKIGSLFGALQPDRPVVVIDPTVIEQSDRYAYATIMQGPIRGAVRSARAQLKQSRKEIGEDIVTVLFVVNNGFTALTHEELLNHVVSRARNDTDEIDAVVVAGCYLHGDGFDTYALWPIDYMSIHEERPFIEFDALRSAWNELANRHMTEFVRGEHGLTAAKEAQTDIVFEWEGRVFVKPAIPIGSESKFFGARRPRLNRLPFERVKHVAFTVPRLSPVEYRRVRPALRDEPLLESLDTWNDHVEEALSHSTPLRPVVAIDVSRGTWEAWKRRNPGCTGLDSLRAAANVRYGVEASKLVHAAKELHSGIVVPRRYIAVVIELIGQDENNDVSRIGVCTGEDVEWIVLNARVPHFGALALAAAHALHLGLPNIFWAHDLRYAWV
;
A
#
# COMPACT_ATOMS: atom_id res chain seq x y z
N MET A 1 -15.54 5.29 5.65
CA MET A 1 -15.12 4.64 4.40
C MET A 1 -16.31 3.84 3.91
N PHE A 2 -16.59 3.88 2.61
CA PHE A 2 -17.67 3.06 2.04
C PHE A 2 -17.27 1.58 2.11
N GLU A 3 -18.25 0.69 2.25
CA GLU A 3 -17.98 -0.74 2.12
C GLU A 3 -17.48 -1.02 0.70
N LEU A 4 -16.33 -1.69 0.60
CA LEU A 4 -15.79 -2.07 -0.70
C LEU A 4 -16.74 -3.09 -1.35
N PRO A 5 -16.98 -2.98 -2.66
CA PRO A 5 -17.78 -3.96 -3.39
C PRO A 5 -17.12 -5.34 -3.25
N ARG A 6 -17.95 -6.36 -3.06
CA ARG A 6 -17.52 -7.76 -3.04
C ARG A 6 -18.29 -8.53 -4.10
N ILE A 7 -17.56 -9.34 -4.86
CA ILE A 7 -18.16 -10.29 -5.80
C ILE A 7 -17.92 -11.73 -5.34
N ARG A 8 -18.73 -12.64 -5.83
CA ARG A 8 -18.51 -14.07 -5.63
C ARG A 8 -17.28 -14.51 -6.44
N PRO A 9 -16.33 -15.27 -5.86
CA PRO A 9 -15.27 -15.92 -6.63
C PRO A 9 -15.84 -16.82 -7.74
N LEU A 10 -15.11 -16.95 -8.83
CA LEU A 10 -15.48 -17.89 -9.89
C LEU A 10 -15.32 -19.32 -9.37
N SER A 11 -16.27 -20.19 -9.73
CA SER A 11 -16.16 -21.62 -9.44
C SER A 11 -16.19 -22.44 -10.73
N GLU A 12 -15.50 -23.57 -10.69
CA GLU A 12 -15.42 -24.50 -11.82
C GLU A 12 -16.83 -24.97 -12.25
N ASP A 13 -17.58 -25.57 -11.32
CA ASP A 13 -18.87 -26.21 -11.61
C ASP A 13 -19.99 -25.26 -12.05
N ARG A 14 -19.95 -23.98 -11.63
CA ARG A 14 -21.02 -23.02 -11.93
C ARG A 14 -20.67 -22.09 -13.08
N ASP A 15 -19.43 -21.63 -13.12
CA ASP A 15 -19.01 -20.57 -14.03
C ASP A 15 -18.22 -21.13 -15.20
N ILE A 16 -17.22 -21.96 -14.94
CA ILE A 16 -16.40 -22.51 -16.02
C ILE A 16 -17.17 -23.55 -16.81
N ASP A 17 -17.93 -24.43 -16.16
CA ASP A 17 -18.82 -25.39 -16.84
C ASP A 17 -19.86 -24.70 -17.72
N PHE A 18 -20.37 -23.55 -17.27
CA PHE A 18 -21.26 -22.72 -18.07
C PHE A 18 -20.56 -22.18 -19.31
N VAL A 19 -19.36 -21.61 -19.16
CA VAL A 19 -18.58 -21.08 -20.29
C VAL A 19 -18.26 -22.17 -21.30
N ILE A 20 -17.80 -23.33 -20.84
CA ILE A 20 -17.45 -24.46 -21.71
C ILE A 20 -18.68 -24.97 -22.44
N THR A 21 -19.80 -25.18 -21.73
CA THR A 21 -21.05 -25.67 -22.34
C THR A 21 -21.59 -24.68 -23.35
N LEU A 22 -21.58 -23.39 -23.03
CA LEU A 22 -22.06 -22.32 -23.92
C LEU A 22 -21.18 -22.18 -25.18
N ALA A 23 -19.88 -22.44 -25.06
CA ALA A 23 -18.97 -22.50 -26.21
C ALA A 23 -19.19 -23.76 -27.09
N GLY A 24 -20.06 -24.69 -26.70
CA GLY A 24 -20.32 -25.95 -27.39
C GLY A 24 -19.43 -27.12 -26.95
N GLY A 25 -18.72 -26.96 -25.84
CA GLY A 25 -17.88 -27.97 -25.23
C GLY A 25 -18.60 -28.80 -24.17
N ARG A 26 -17.83 -29.65 -23.49
CA ARG A 26 -18.30 -30.51 -22.40
C ARG A 26 -17.15 -30.93 -21.50
N ARG A 27 -17.46 -31.47 -20.32
CA ARG A 27 -16.48 -32.18 -19.48
C ARG A 27 -15.86 -33.33 -20.30
N ALA A 28 -14.54 -33.48 -20.23
CA ALA A 28 -13.84 -34.55 -20.94
C ALA A 28 -14.22 -35.94 -20.39
N HIS A 29 -14.50 -36.00 -19.09
CA HIS A 29 -14.90 -37.22 -18.39
C HIS A 29 -16.04 -36.92 -17.41
N GLU A 30 -17.19 -37.56 -17.57
CA GLU A 30 -18.36 -37.41 -16.67
C GLU A 30 -18.17 -38.10 -15.31
N ASN A 31 -17.13 -38.95 -15.15
CA ASN A 31 -16.84 -39.73 -13.94
C ASN A 31 -15.36 -39.61 -13.53
N SER A 32 -14.84 -38.40 -13.41
CA SER A 32 -13.44 -38.13 -12.98
C SER A 32 -13.10 -38.80 -11.64
N ASP A 33 -14.05 -38.87 -10.71
CA ASP A 33 -13.86 -39.39 -9.35
C ASP A 33 -13.64 -40.92 -9.28
N ARG A 34 -13.84 -41.62 -10.40
CA ARG A 34 -13.76 -43.09 -10.47
C ARG A 34 -12.51 -43.63 -11.19
N LYS A 35 -11.63 -42.77 -11.69
CA LYS A 35 -10.40 -43.17 -12.40
C LYS A 35 -9.15 -42.88 -11.57
N ASP A 36 -8.19 -43.81 -11.58
CA ASP A 36 -6.88 -43.64 -10.95
C ASP A 36 -5.95 -42.68 -11.72
N THR A 37 -6.23 -42.39 -12.99
CA THR A 37 -5.41 -41.50 -13.84
C THR A 37 -6.03 -40.12 -14.00
N ARG A 38 -5.24 -39.10 -13.66
CA ARG A 38 -5.59 -37.68 -13.79
C ARG A 38 -5.56 -37.25 -15.26
N ASN A 39 -6.72 -36.89 -15.79
CA ASN A 39 -6.91 -36.41 -17.16
C ASN A 39 -7.29 -34.92 -17.15
N SER A 40 -7.40 -34.34 -18.35
CA SER A 40 -7.87 -32.97 -18.53
C SER A 40 -9.37 -32.81 -18.32
N ASP A 41 -9.77 -31.58 -18.03
CA ASP A 41 -11.10 -31.27 -17.51
C ASP A 41 -12.16 -31.18 -18.62
N TYR A 42 -11.81 -30.65 -19.79
CA TYR A 42 -12.78 -30.31 -20.83
C TYR A 42 -12.38 -30.70 -22.25
N LEU A 43 -13.40 -30.89 -23.08
CA LEU A 43 -13.31 -31.04 -24.53
C LEU A 43 -14.10 -29.92 -25.20
N LEU A 44 -13.47 -29.26 -26.17
CA LEU A 44 -14.11 -28.24 -27.00
C LEU A 44 -13.63 -28.41 -28.45
N GLY A 45 -14.53 -28.89 -29.32
CA GLY A 45 -14.20 -29.20 -30.71
C GLY A 45 -13.05 -30.21 -30.81
N ARG A 46 -11.94 -29.79 -31.43
CA ARG A 46 -10.71 -30.59 -31.60
C ARG A 46 -9.64 -30.29 -30.56
N SER A 47 -10.04 -29.73 -29.43
CA SER A 47 -9.15 -29.31 -28.37
C SER A 47 -9.51 -29.97 -27.04
N VAL A 48 -8.48 -30.32 -26.27
CA VAL A 48 -8.59 -30.71 -24.87
C VAL A 48 -8.06 -29.58 -24.00
N ILE A 49 -8.81 -29.20 -22.98
CA ILE A 49 -8.52 -28.06 -22.11
C ILE A 49 -8.30 -28.55 -20.69
N GLU A 50 -7.17 -28.16 -20.11
CA GLU A 50 -6.90 -28.26 -18.68
C GLU A 50 -7.12 -26.91 -18.02
N LEU A 51 -7.95 -26.88 -16.97
CA LEU A 51 -8.21 -25.69 -16.18
C LEU A 51 -7.24 -25.57 -15.00
N LYS A 52 -6.79 -24.34 -14.74
CA LYS A 52 -6.08 -23.97 -13.51
C LYS A 52 -6.65 -22.68 -12.95
N LEU A 53 -7.37 -22.78 -11.83
CA LEU A 53 -7.79 -21.63 -11.04
C LEU A 53 -6.64 -21.18 -10.13
N LEU A 54 -6.28 -19.90 -10.21
CA LEU A 54 -5.32 -19.28 -9.30
C LEU A 54 -6.10 -18.50 -8.24
N ASP A 55 -6.42 -19.18 -7.14
CA ASP A 55 -7.28 -18.66 -6.07
C ASP A 55 -6.52 -17.90 -4.96
N GLU A 56 -5.21 -18.14 -4.82
CA GLU A 56 -4.42 -17.64 -3.70
C GLU A 56 -3.49 -16.50 -4.11
N GLU A 57 -3.38 -15.48 -3.25
CA GLU A 57 -2.41 -14.40 -3.41
C GLU A 57 -1.00 -14.87 -3.01
N ARG A 58 -0.05 -14.78 -3.94
CA ARG A 58 1.32 -15.25 -3.72
C ARG A 58 2.00 -14.52 -2.58
N LEU A 59 1.75 -13.22 -2.44
CA LEU A 59 2.37 -12.38 -1.42
C LEU A 59 1.77 -12.54 -0.02
N GLU A 60 0.73 -13.36 0.15
CA GLU A 60 0.26 -13.80 1.48
C GLU A 60 1.09 -14.97 2.03
N LYS A 61 1.87 -15.65 1.18
CA LYS A 61 2.63 -16.83 1.58
C LYS A 61 3.93 -16.42 2.28
N PRO A 62 4.22 -16.88 3.52
CA PRO A 62 5.39 -16.46 4.28
C PRO A 62 6.72 -16.67 3.55
N GLU A 63 6.86 -17.73 2.77
CA GLU A 63 8.09 -17.99 2.03
C GLU A 63 8.25 -17.06 0.82
N ALA A 64 7.16 -16.53 0.26
CA ALA A 64 7.21 -15.47 -0.74
C ALA A 64 7.58 -14.15 -0.09
N GLN A 65 6.92 -13.80 1.01
CA GLN A 65 7.19 -12.59 1.80
C GLN A 65 8.65 -12.51 2.23
N ALA A 66 9.24 -13.61 2.70
CA ALA A 66 10.66 -13.63 3.08
C ALA A 66 11.58 -13.35 1.88
N LYS A 67 11.33 -13.96 0.71
CA LYS A 67 12.15 -13.73 -0.50
C LYS A 67 12.01 -12.31 -1.04
N ILE A 68 10.79 -11.78 -1.07
CA ILE A 68 10.51 -10.39 -1.49
C ILE A 68 11.11 -9.42 -0.48
N GLY A 69 10.95 -9.71 0.81
CA GLY A 69 11.53 -8.97 1.91
C GLY A 69 13.04 -8.85 1.78
N SER A 70 13.73 -9.96 1.56
CA SER A 70 15.18 -9.96 1.32
C SER A 70 15.58 -9.16 0.07
N LEU A 71 14.83 -9.30 -1.04
CA LEU A 71 15.13 -8.61 -2.30
C LEU A 71 14.96 -7.09 -2.15
N PHE A 72 13.75 -6.63 -1.80
CA PHE A 72 13.45 -5.20 -1.74
C PHE A 72 14.02 -4.52 -0.50
N GLY A 73 14.20 -5.27 0.60
CA GLY A 73 14.80 -4.75 1.83
C GLY A 73 16.25 -4.33 1.61
N ALA A 74 17.01 -5.09 0.81
CA ALA A 74 18.38 -4.75 0.43
C ALA A 74 18.47 -3.53 -0.52
N LEU A 75 17.47 -3.37 -1.40
CA LEU A 75 17.39 -2.23 -2.32
C LEU A 75 17.00 -0.91 -1.63
N GLN A 76 16.44 -0.99 -0.42
CA GLN A 76 15.92 0.16 0.31
C GLN A 76 16.34 0.13 1.80
N PRO A 77 17.63 0.01 2.16
CA PRO A 77 18.09 -0.46 3.48
C PRO A 77 17.50 0.29 4.70
N ASP A 78 17.36 1.62 4.62
CA ASP A 78 16.98 2.45 5.78
C ASP A 78 15.51 2.92 5.75
N ARG A 79 14.65 2.28 4.96
CA ARG A 79 13.24 2.66 4.86
C ARG A 79 12.36 1.83 5.80
N PRO A 80 11.58 2.43 6.71
CA PRO A 80 10.66 1.67 7.56
C PRO A 80 9.47 1.12 6.76
N VAL A 81 9.15 1.75 5.63
CA VAL A 81 8.18 1.28 4.64
C VAL A 81 8.89 1.09 3.31
N VAL A 82 8.90 -0.15 2.83
CA VAL A 82 9.53 -0.60 1.60
C VAL A 82 8.47 -0.77 0.53
N VAL A 83 8.61 -0.04 -0.57
CA VAL A 83 7.67 -0.15 -1.69
C VAL A 83 8.14 -1.27 -2.64
N ILE A 84 7.26 -2.22 -2.92
CA ILE A 84 7.48 -3.31 -3.88
C ILE A 84 7.03 -2.81 -5.26
N ASP A 85 7.97 -2.22 -5.99
CA ASP A 85 7.77 -1.80 -7.37
C ASP A 85 8.82 -2.47 -8.29
N PRO A 86 8.44 -3.46 -9.11
CA PRO A 86 9.36 -4.12 -10.02
C PRO A 86 9.77 -3.23 -11.23
N THR A 87 9.09 -2.10 -11.47
CA THR A 87 9.36 -1.25 -12.65
C THR A 87 10.58 -0.35 -12.48
N VAL A 88 11.12 -0.25 -11.26
CA VAL A 88 12.14 0.73 -10.87
C VAL A 88 13.46 0.10 -10.42
N ILE A 89 13.52 -1.23 -10.39
CA ILE A 89 14.70 -2.01 -10.02
C ILE A 89 15.48 -2.47 -11.26
N GLU A 90 16.73 -2.90 -11.07
CA GLU A 90 17.59 -3.38 -12.14
C GLU A 90 17.10 -4.72 -12.73
N GLN A 91 17.54 -5.02 -13.97
CA GLN A 91 17.04 -6.17 -14.72
C GLN A 91 17.28 -7.53 -14.01
N SER A 92 18.41 -7.68 -13.32
CA SER A 92 18.71 -8.89 -12.52
C SER A 92 17.70 -9.07 -11.38
N ASP A 93 17.35 -7.99 -10.69
CA ASP A 93 16.41 -8.02 -9.58
C ASP A 93 14.97 -8.21 -10.06
N ARG A 94 14.62 -7.66 -11.23
CA ARG A 94 13.35 -7.95 -11.90
C ARG A 94 13.19 -9.43 -12.20
N TYR A 95 14.27 -10.08 -12.67
CA TYR A 95 14.25 -11.51 -12.93
C TYR A 95 14.09 -12.33 -11.64
N ALA A 96 14.77 -11.92 -10.56
CA ALA A 96 14.61 -12.53 -9.24
C ALA A 96 13.17 -12.38 -8.72
N TYR A 97 12.60 -11.18 -8.80
CA TYR A 97 11.20 -10.90 -8.49
C TYR A 97 10.25 -11.80 -9.28
N ALA A 98 10.36 -11.80 -10.62
CA ALA A 98 9.52 -12.62 -11.49
C ALA A 98 9.63 -14.12 -11.14
N THR A 99 10.82 -14.61 -10.79
CA THR A 99 11.02 -16.00 -10.36
C THR A 99 10.26 -16.32 -9.07
N ILE A 100 10.18 -15.38 -8.12
CA ILE A 100 9.42 -15.54 -6.88
C ILE A 100 7.92 -15.58 -7.17
N MET A 101 7.44 -14.69 -8.04
CA MET A 101 6.02 -14.58 -8.42
C MET A 101 5.54 -15.78 -9.27
N GLN A 102 6.42 -16.37 -10.08
CA GLN A 102 6.12 -17.53 -10.93
C GLN A 102 5.93 -18.85 -10.19
N GLY A 103 6.16 -18.92 -8.87
CA GLY A 103 6.09 -20.17 -8.10
C GLY A 103 4.81 -20.98 -8.34
N PRO A 104 3.61 -20.41 -8.10
CA PRO A 104 2.33 -21.09 -8.34
C PRO A 104 2.13 -21.45 -9.82
N ILE A 105 2.53 -20.57 -10.73
CA ILE A 105 2.39 -20.74 -12.18
C ILE A 105 3.22 -21.94 -12.67
N ARG A 106 4.45 -22.11 -12.16
CA ARG A 106 5.30 -23.28 -12.46
C ARG A 106 4.64 -24.58 -12.02
N GLY A 107 4.01 -24.58 -10.84
CA GLY A 107 3.25 -25.74 -10.35
C GLY A 107 2.06 -26.07 -11.25
N ALA A 108 1.29 -25.05 -11.63
CA ALA A 108 0.13 -25.17 -12.49
C ALA A 108 0.49 -25.72 -13.88
N VAL A 109 1.51 -25.16 -14.54
CA VAL A 109 2.01 -25.62 -15.85
C VAL A 109 2.52 -27.05 -15.78
N ARG A 110 3.28 -27.41 -14.74
CA ARG A 110 3.80 -28.77 -14.56
C ARG A 110 2.68 -29.80 -14.37
N SER A 111 1.66 -29.46 -13.58
CA SER A 111 0.48 -30.33 -13.41
C SER A 111 -0.27 -30.48 -14.72
N ALA A 112 -0.53 -29.37 -15.41
CA ALA A 112 -1.28 -29.36 -16.65
C ALA A 112 -0.60 -30.17 -17.75
N ARG A 113 0.72 -30.03 -17.88
CA ARG A 113 1.54 -30.86 -18.78
C ARG A 113 1.23 -32.35 -18.64
N ALA A 114 1.19 -32.86 -17.40
CA ALA A 114 0.99 -34.29 -17.16
C ALA A 114 -0.41 -34.75 -17.60
N GLN A 115 -1.44 -33.95 -17.30
CA GLN A 115 -2.83 -34.23 -17.63
C GLN A 115 -3.08 -34.15 -19.14
N LEU A 116 -2.60 -33.08 -19.79
CA LEU A 116 -2.75 -32.88 -21.23
C LEU A 116 -2.04 -33.96 -22.05
N LYS A 117 -0.82 -34.36 -21.63
CA LYS A 117 -0.10 -35.47 -22.25
C LYS A 117 -0.88 -36.78 -22.17
N GLN A 118 -1.51 -37.06 -21.04
CA GLN A 118 -2.30 -38.27 -20.86
C GLN A 118 -3.57 -38.22 -21.72
N SER A 119 -4.29 -37.10 -21.71
CA SER A 119 -5.49 -36.91 -22.52
C SER A 119 -5.21 -36.98 -24.03
N ARG A 120 -4.09 -36.44 -24.50
CA ARG A 120 -3.65 -36.57 -25.91
C ARG A 120 -3.52 -38.03 -26.32
N LYS A 121 -2.90 -38.87 -25.48
CA LYS A 121 -2.78 -40.31 -25.75
C LYS A 121 -4.12 -41.04 -25.77
N GLU A 122 -5.06 -40.64 -24.92
CA GLU A 122 -6.37 -41.32 -24.81
C GLU A 122 -7.34 -40.91 -25.92
N ILE A 123 -7.32 -39.64 -26.34
CA ILE A 123 -8.29 -39.10 -27.29
C ILE A 123 -7.75 -39.14 -28.73
N GLY A 124 -6.47 -38.83 -28.92
CA GLY A 124 -5.81 -38.86 -30.22
C GLY A 124 -4.63 -37.88 -30.30
N GLU A 125 -3.55 -38.28 -30.98
CA GLU A 125 -2.29 -37.52 -31.10
C GLU A 125 -2.44 -36.15 -31.81
N ASP A 126 -3.48 -36.01 -32.63
CA ASP A 126 -3.80 -34.79 -33.38
C ASP A 126 -4.66 -33.79 -32.60
N ILE A 127 -4.98 -34.08 -31.32
CA ILE A 127 -5.75 -33.17 -30.49
C ILE A 127 -4.86 -31.99 -30.03
N VAL A 128 -5.42 -30.79 -30.11
CA VAL A 128 -4.77 -29.57 -29.62
C VAL A 128 -4.88 -29.55 -28.10
N THR A 129 -3.77 -29.34 -27.41
CA THR A 129 -3.75 -29.26 -25.94
C THR A 129 -3.70 -27.82 -25.47
N VAL A 130 -4.66 -27.44 -24.64
CA VAL A 130 -4.84 -26.06 -24.19
C VAL A 130 -4.72 -26.00 -22.67
N LEU A 131 -3.86 -25.12 -22.17
CA LEU A 131 -3.86 -24.74 -20.77
C LEU A 131 -4.72 -23.48 -20.59
N PHE A 132 -5.81 -23.59 -19.84
CA PHE A 132 -6.67 -22.47 -19.48
C PHE A 132 -6.43 -22.04 -18.02
N VAL A 133 -5.78 -20.89 -17.82
CA VAL A 133 -5.52 -20.32 -16.50
C VAL A 133 -6.52 -19.21 -16.20
N VAL A 134 -7.16 -19.26 -15.04
CA VAL A 134 -8.08 -18.21 -14.59
C VAL A 134 -7.55 -17.56 -13.34
N ASN A 135 -7.34 -16.24 -13.38
CA ASN A 135 -7.00 -15.46 -12.20
C ASN A 135 -8.24 -15.21 -11.34
N ASN A 136 -8.32 -15.91 -10.22
CA ASN A 136 -9.45 -15.80 -9.29
C ASN A 136 -9.10 -15.07 -7.99
N GLY A 137 -7.82 -15.02 -7.58
CA GLY A 137 -7.37 -14.34 -6.36
C GLY A 137 -5.94 -13.79 -6.39
N PHE A 138 -5.23 -13.90 -7.51
CA PHE A 138 -3.85 -13.42 -7.65
C PHE A 138 -3.84 -11.92 -8.02
N THR A 139 -3.97 -11.05 -7.03
CA THR A 139 -4.08 -9.60 -7.20
C THR A 139 -2.73 -8.89 -7.43
N ALA A 140 -1.62 -9.48 -7.03
CA ALA A 140 -0.29 -8.88 -7.20
C ALA A 140 0.17 -8.75 -8.67
N LEU A 141 -0.45 -9.44 -9.61
CA LEU A 141 -0.06 -9.39 -11.03
C LEU A 141 -1.18 -8.77 -11.87
N THR A 142 -0.79 -7.92 -12.80
CA THR A 142 -1.66 -7.51 -13.92
C THR A 142 -2.02 -8.72 -14.77
N HIS A 143 -3.08 -8.59 -15.59
CA HIS A 143 -3.42 -9.63 -16.57
C HIS A 143 -2.26 -9.92 -17.54
N GLU A 144 -1.60 -8.87 -18.02
CA GLU A 144 -0.47 -8.98 -18.94
C GLU A 144 0.74 -9.67 -18.30
N GLU A 145 1.08 -9.33 -17.05
CA GLU A 145 2.16 -10.01 -16.32
C GLU A 145 1.87 -11.50 -16.12
N LEU A 146 0.63 -11.84 -15.76
CA LEU A 146 0.21 -13.23 -15.62
C LEU A 146 0.30 -13.97 -16.95
N LEU A 147 -0.25 -13.41 -18.04
CA LEU A 147 -0.16 -13.98 -19.39
C LEU A 147 1.31 -14.22 -19.79
N ASN A 148 2.16 -13.22 -19.62
CA ASN A 148 3.59 -13.31 -19.92
C ASN A 148 4.28 -14.42 -19.11
N HIS A 149 3.94 -14.56 -17.82
CA HIS A 149 4.49 -15.60 -16.98
C HIS A 149 4.02 -17.00 -17.40
N VAL A 150 2.73 -17.19 -17.69
CA VAL A 150 2.19 -18.49 -18.13
C VAL A 150 2.79 -18.88 -19.48
N VAL A 151 2.81 -17.97 -20.46
CA VAL A 151 3.39 -18.22 -21.80
C VAL A 151 4.87 -18.53 -21.70
N SER A 152 5.63 -17.76 -20.93
CA SER A 152 7.06 -18.02 -20.70
C SER A 152 7.29 -19.41 -20.12
N ARG A 153 6.49 -19.84 -19.15
CA ARG A 153 6.62 -21.18 -18.56
C ARG A 153 6.17 -22.29 -19.51
N ALA A 154 5.07 -22.12 -20.22
CA ALA A 154 4.60 -23.09 -21.20
C ALA A 154 5.67 -23.34 -22.27
N ARG A 155 6.28 -22.29 -22.84
CA ARG A 155 7.35 -22.40 -23.86
C ARG A 155 8.62 -23.07 -23.36
N ASN A 156 9.02 -22.82 -22.11
CA ASN A 156 10.33 -23.25 -21.60
C ASN A 156 10.29 -24.58 -20.85
N ASP A 157 9.14 -24.95 -20.28
CA ASP A 157 9.06 -26.08 -19.36
C ASP A 157 8.44 -27.34 -20.04
N THR A 158 7.81 -27.22 -21.22
CA THR A 158 7.14 -28.35 -21.89
C THR A 158 6.79 -28.16 -23.37
N ASP A 159 6.78 -29.27 -24.13
CA ASP A 159 6.26 -29.34 -25.52
C ASP A 159 4.84 -29.97 -25.60
N GLU A 160 4.15 -30.11 -24.47
CA GLU A 160 2.86 -30.83 -24.38
C GLU A 160 1.67 -29.87 -24.35
N ILE A 161 1.92 -28.56 -24.40
CA ILE A 161 0.93 -27.50 -24.38
C ILE A 161 1.04 -26.76 -25.71
N ASP A 162 0.02 -26.87 -26.56
CA ASP A 162 0.01 -26.23 -27.88
C ASP A 162 -0.48 -24.78 -27.79
N ALA A 163 -1.31 -24.48 -26.79
CA ALA A 163 -1.94 -23.18 -26.61
C ALA A 163 -2.16 -22.84 -25.13
N VAL A 164 -2.13 -21.55 -24.84
CA VAL A 164 -2.46 -21.00 -23.52
C VAL A 164 -3.63 -20.02 -23.68
N VAL A 165 -4.60 -20.13 -22.80
CA VAL A 165 -5.63 -19.11 -22.57
C VAL A 165 -5.46 -18.61 -21.14
N VAL A 166 -5.44 -17.30 -20.95
CA VAL A 166 -5.48 -16.69 -19.62
C VAL A 166 -6.72 -15.82 -19.54
N ALA A 167 -7.54 -16.03 -18.54
CA ALA A 167 -8.66 -15.15 -18.22
C ALA A 167 -8.57 -14.67 -16.77
N GLY A 168 -9.38 -13.69 -16.41
CA GLY A 168 -9.49 -13.28 -15.03
C GLY A 168 -10.71 -12.42 -14.77
N CYS A 169 -11.01 -12.27 -13.50
CA CYS A 169 -12.00 -11.33 -13.00
C CYS A 169 -11.26 -10.37 -12.07
N TYR A 170 -11.05 -9.13 -12.49
CA TYR A 170 -10.31 -8.13 -11.71
C TYR A 170 -11.30 -7.09 -11.21
N LEU A 171 -11.51 -7.07 -9.90
CA LEU A 171 -12.35 -6.08 -9.25
C LEU A 171 -11.44 -5.00 -8.70
N HIS A 172 -11.71 -3.75 -9.04
CA HIS A 172 -11.04 -2.60 -8.46
C HIS A 172 -12.08 -1.57 -8.01
N GLY A 173 -11.77 -0.82 -6.96
CA GLY A 173 -12.65 0.24 -6.49
C GLY A 173 -12.16 0.89 -5.21
N ASP A 174 -12.67 2.09 -4.95
CA ASP A 174 -12.41 2.88 -3.73
C ASP A 174 -13.68 3.10 -2.88
N GLY A 175 -14.72 2.32 -3.19
CA GLY A 175 -16.05 2.42 -2.59
C GLY A 175 -16.92 3.53 -3.19
N PHE A 176 -16.39 4.37 -4.08
CA PHE A 176 -17.17 5.28 -4.92
C PHE A 176 -17.22 4.78 -6.36
N ASP A 177 -16.05 4.60 -6.99
CA ASP A 177 -15.92 3.99 -8.30
C ASP A 177 -15.70 2.49 -8.16
N THR A 178 -16.28 1.69 -9.05
CA THR A 178 -16.03 0.25 -9.15
C THR A 178 -15.81 -0.14 -10.59
N TYR A 179 -14.68 -0.79 -10.87
CA TYR A 179 -14.31 -1.33 -12.16
C TYR A 179 -14.20 -2.85 -12.05
N ALA A 180 -14.98 -3.57 -12.85
CA ALA A 180 -14.87 -5.01 -12.99
C ALA A 180 -14.37 -5.33 -14.39
N LEU A 181 -13.13 -5.83 -14.50
CA LEU A 181 -12.48 -6.18 -15.75
C LEU A 181 -12.50 -7.70 -15.92
N TRP A 182 -12.90 -8.15 -17.10
CA TRP A 182 -13.06 -9.56 -17.43
C TRP A 182 -12.19 -9.98 -18.64
N PRO A 183 -10.87 -9.72 -18.62
CA PRO A 183 -10.02 -10.03 -19.76
C PRO A 183 -9.94 -11.53 -20.00
N ILE A 184 -9.78 -11.90 -21.27
CA ILE A 184 -9.45 -13.23 -21.73
C ILE A 184 -8.58 -13.13 -22.97
N ASP A 185 -7.37 -13.65 -22.88
CA ASP A 185 -6.36 -13.58 -23.93
C ASP A 185 -5.86 -14.98 -24.30
N TYR A 186 -5.50 -15.13 -25.56
CA TYR A 186 -5.01 -16.38 -26.15
C TYR A 186 -3.60 -16.18 -26.70
N MET A 187 -2.75 -17.18 -26.47
CA MET A 187 -1.47 -17.28 -27.14
C MET A 187 -1.17 -18.71 -27.61
N SER A 188 -0.79 -18.82 -28.87
CA SER A 188 -0.23 -20.03 -29.45
C SER A 188 1.19 -20.26 -28.93
N ILE A 189 1.44 -21.49 -28.49
CA ILE A 189 2.78 -21.98 -28.17
C ILE A 189 3.36 -22.69 -29.38
N HIS A 190 2.52 -23.49 -30.07
CA HIS A 190 2.81 -24.16 -31.32
C HIS A 190 1.88 -23.63 -32.43
N GLU A 191 2.44 -22.88 -33.39
CA GLU A 191 1.67 -22.21 -34.45
C GLU A 191 0.99 -23.20 -35.40
N GLU A 192 1.54 -24.39 -35.54
CA GLU A 192 1.02 -25.48 -36.36
C GLU A 192 -0.23 -26.16 -35.76
N ARG A 193 -0.52 -25.94 -34.48
CA ARG A 193 -1.66 -26.49 -33.74
C ARG A 193 -2.44 -25.38 -33.04
N PRO A 194 -3.05 -24.45 -33.79
CA PRO A 194 -3.77 -23.33 -33.20
C PRO A 194 -5.05 -23.79 -32.51
N PHE A 195 -5.46 -23.06 -31.46
CA PHE A 195 -6.73 -23.27 -30.77
C PHE A 195 -7.84 -22.55 -31.53
N ILE A 196 -8.50 -23.27 -32.45
CA ILE A 196 -9.49 -22.68 -33.38
C ILE A 196 -10.76 -22.26 -32.63
N GLU A 197 -11.10 -22.94 -31.55
CA GLU A 197 -12.33 -22.69 -30.79
C GLU A 197 -12.22 -21.50 -29.81
N PHE A 198 -11.12 -20.73 -29.81
CA PHE A 198 -10.93 -19.60 -28.90
C PHE A 198 -12.01 -18.53 -29.02
N ASP A 199 -12.46 -18.19 -30.23
CA ASP A 199 -13.47 -17.14 -30.41
C ASP A 199 -14.83 -17.53 -29.79
N ALA A 200 -15.18 -18.82 -29.84
CA ALA A 200 -16.36 -19.34 -29.18
C ALA A 200 -16.20 -19.28 -27.66
N LEU A 201 -15.03 -19.68 -27.14
CA LEU A 201 -14.71 -19.61 -25.71
C LEU A 201 -14.76 -18.16 -25.19
N ARG A 202 -14.16 -17.22 -25.91
CA ARG A 202 -14.16 -15.78 -25.58
C ARG A 202 -15.57 -15.20 -25.58
N SER A 203 -16.40 -15.58 -26.56
CA SER A 203 -17.80 -15.14 -26.61
C SER A 203 -18.58 -15.66 -25.40
N ALA A 204 -18.40 -16.93 -25.04
CA ALA A 204 -19.01 -17.50 -23.85
C ALA A 204 -18.50 -16.87 -22.53
N TRP A 205 -17.22 -16.50 -22.46
CA TRP A 205 -16.64 -15.77 -21.33
C TRP A 205 -17.27 -14.39 -21.15
N ASN A 206 -17.52 -13.65 -22.23
CA ASN A 206 -18.22 -12.37 -22.18
C ASN A 206 -19.66 -12.51 -21.68
N GLU A 207 -20.35 -13.58 -22.06
CA GLU A 207 -21.69 -13.88 -21.53
C GLU A 207 -21.65 -14.24 -20.04
N LEU A 208 -20.62 -14.96 -19.58
CA LEU A 208 -20.39 -15.15 -18.14
C LEU A 208 -20.20 -13.81 -17.43
N ALA A 209 -19.37 -12.92 -17.96
CA ALA A 209 -19.15 -11.59 -17.39
C ALA A 209 -20.46 -10.80 -17.26
N ASN A 210 -21.28 -10.78 -18.32
CA ASN A 210 -22.60 -10.14 -18.31
C ASN A 210 -23.52 -10.73 -17.26
N ARG A 211 -23.64 -12.06 -17.21
CA ARG A 211 -24.45 -12.76 -16.21
C ARG A 211 -23.97 -12.43 -14.79
N HIS A 212 -22.67 -12.58 -14.55
CA HIS A 212 -22.06 -12.43 -13.24
C HIS A 212 -22.19 -10.99 -12.71
N MET A 213 -22.00 -9.99 -13.57
CA MET A 213 -22.19 -8.59 -13.20
C MET A 213 -23.66 -8.21 -13.04
N THR A 214 -24.57 -8.84 -13.79
CA THR A 214 -26.02 -8.68 -13.58
C THR A 214 -26.43 -9.23 -12.21
N GLU A 215 -25.96 -10.41 -11.84
CA GLU A 215 -26.17 -11.00 -10.50
C GLU A 215 -25.59 -10.07 -9.41
N PHE A 216 -24.40 -9.49 -9.62
CA PHE A 216 -23.79 -8.55 -8.67
C PHE A 216 -24.68 -7.31 -8.45
N VAL A 217 -25.10 -6.64 -9.53
CA VAL A 217 -25.93 -5.43 -9.46
C VAL A 217 -27.29 -5.71 -8.82
N ARG A 218 -27.83 -6.92 -9.01
CA ARG A 218 -29.09 -7.36 -8.37
C ARG A 218 -28.91 -7.80 -6.92
N GLY A 219 -27.69 -7.85 -6.39
CA GLY A 219 -27.41 -8.32 -5.03
C GLY A 219 -27.50 -9.84 -4.87
N GLU A 220 -27.44 -10.60 -5.96
CA GLU A 220 -27.63 -12.05 -6.00
C GLU A 220 -26.35 -12.84 -5.68
N HIS A 221 -25.20 -12.17 -5.52
CA HIS A 221 -23.96 -12.82 -5.07
C HIS A 221 -24.02 -13.30 -3.61
N GLY A 222 -24.95 -12.74 -2.83
CA GLY A 222 -25.28 -13.18 -1.48
C GLY A 222 -24.08 -13.22 -0.52
N LEU A 223 -24.18 -14.07 0.51
CA LEU A 223 -23.17 -14.23 1.56
C LEU A 223 -21.85 -14.84 1.06
N THR A 224 -21.83 -15.39 -0.16
CA THR A 224 -20.63 -16.00 -0.77
C THR A 224 -19.72 -14.98 -1.46
N ALA A 225 -20.09 -13.70 -1.46
CA ALA A 225 -19.25 -12.63 -1.96
C ALA A 225 -18.04 -12.40 -1.05
N ALA A 226 -16.90 -12.98 -1.43
CA ALA A 226 -15.65 -12.93 -0.68
C ALA A 226 -14.50 -12.26 -1.44
N LYS A 227 -14.65 -12.07 -2.77
CA LYS A 227 -13.63 -11.42 -3.58
C LYS A 227 -13.80 -9.91 -3.50
N GLU A 228 -12.85 -9.26 -2.82
CA GLU A 228 -12.84 -7.82 -2.63
C GLU A 228 -12.21 -7.08 -3.81
N ALA A 229 -12.47 -5.78 -3.88
CA ALA A 229 -11.72 -4.91 -4.76
C ALA A 229 -10.22 -4.97 -4.42
N GLN A 230 -9.37 -4.88 -5.44
CA GLN A 230 -7.93 -4.90 -5.28
C GLN A 230 -7.47 -3.74 -4.38
N THR A 231 -6.78 -4.10 -3.31
CA THR A 231 -6.16 -3.19 -2.34
C THR A 231 -4.64 -3.33 -2.37
N ASP A 232 -3.96 -2.49 -1.61
CA ASP A 232 -2.52 -2.68 -1.37
C ASP A 232 -2.26 -4.02 -0.70
N ILE A 233 -1.21 -4.71 -1.14
CA ILE A 233 -0.73 -5.89 -0.42
C ILE A 233 0.33 -5.44 0.57
N VAL A 234 0.06 -5.68 1.86
CA VAL A 234 0.91 -5.22 2.97
C VAL A 234 1.33 -6.41 3.83
N PHE A 235 2.63 -6.49 4.16
CA PHE A 235 3.13 -7.45 5.13
C PHE A 235 4.32 -6.89 5.92
N GLU A 236 4.60 -7.48 7.08
CA GLU A 236 5.77 -7.13 7.90
C GLU A 236 6.88 -8.17 7.74
N TRP A 237 8.12 -7.71 7.60
CA TRP A 237 9.30 -8.56 7.56
C TRP A 237 10.49 -7.84 8.19
N GLU A 238 11.19 -8.50 9.11
CA GLU A 238 12.32 -7.94 9.87
C GLU A 238 12.04 -6.56 10.51
N GLY A 239 10.83 -6.38 11.05
CA GLY A 239 10.42 -5.14 11.73
C GLY A 239 10.13 -3.96 10.79
N ARG A 240 10.05 -4.21 9.48
CA ARG A 240 9.77 -3.22 8.44
C ARG A 240 8.49 -3.60 7.70
N VAL A 241 7.78 -2.60 7.19
CA VAL A 241 6.54 -2.81 6.43
C VAL A 241 6.86 -2.82 4.95
N PHE A 242 6.37 -3.84 4.25
CA PHE A 242 6.46 -3.96 2.81
C PHE A 242 5.08 -3.73 2.20
N VAL A 243 5.03 -2.87 1.20
CA VAL A 243 3.79 -2.47 0.54
C VAL A 243 3.96 -2.65 -0.95
N LYS A 244 3.11 -3.47 -1.57
CA LYS A 244 2.88 -3.44 -3.00
C LYS A 244 1.60 -2.63 -3.23
N PRO A 245 1.71 -1.38 -3.73
CA PRO A 245 0.53 -0.59 -4.03
C PRO A 245 -0.40 -1.33 -4.97
N ALA A 246 -1.71 -1.14 -4.79
CA ALA A 246 -2.71 -1.63 -5.73
C ALA A 246 -2.37 -1.21 -7.16
N ILE A 247 -2.60 -2.09 -8.13
CA ILE A 247 -2.38 -1.77 -9.54
C ILE A 247 -3.28 -0.58 -9.92
N PRO A 248 -2.73 0.53 -10.45
CA PRO A 248 -3.52 1.69 -10.83
C PRO A 248 -4.58 1.35 -11.89
N ILE A 249 -5.78 1.93 -11.73
CA ILE A 249 -6.88 1.71 -12.68
C ILE A 249 -6.93 2.90 -13.65
N GLY A 250 -6.65 2.65 -14.92
CA GLY A 250 -6.94 3.60 -15.99
C GLY A 250 -6.28 4.97 -15.79
N SER A 251 -7.10 6.00 -15.63
CA SER A 251 -6.67 7.40 -15.49
C SER A 251 -7.08 7.99 -14.14
N GLU A 252 -6.47 9.12 -13.77
CA GLU A 252 -6.82 9.91 -12.57
C GLU A 252 -8.32 10.12 -12.40
N SER A 253 -8.80 10.12 -11.15
CA SER A 253 -10.21 10.37 -10.85
C SER A 253 -10.62 11.77 -11.28
N LYS A 254 -11.67 11.89 -12.12
CA LYS A 254 -12.28 13.19 -12.41
C LYS A 254 -13.01 13.78 -11.20
N PHE A 255 -13.43 12.94 -10.25
CA PHE A 255 -14.17 13.37 -9.06
C PHE A 255 -13.22 13.76 -7.92
N PHE A 256 -12.23 12.91 -7.64
CA PHE A 256 -11.26 13.15 -6.55
C PHE A 256 -10.00 13.91 -6.99
N GLY A 257 -9.81 14.16 -8.28
CA GLY A 257 -8.57 14.73 -8.82
C GLY A 257 -7.38 13.84 -8.46
N ALA A 258 -6.28 14.46 -8.01
CA ALA A 258 -5.06 13.77 -7.60
C ALA A 258 -5.09 13.19 -6.16
N ARG A 259 -6.25 13.16 -5.48
CA ARG A 259 -6.32 12.79 -4.04
C ARG A 259 -7.57 11.98 -3.72
N ARG A 260 -7.54 10.68 -4.05
CA ARG A 260 -8.58 9.74 -3.61
C ARG A 260 -8.57 9.57 -2.08
N PRO A 261 -9.72 9.22 -1.46
CA PRO A 261 -9.77 8.92 -0.03
C PRO A 261 -8.84 7.75 0.34
N ARG A 262 -8.18 7.85 1.49
CA ARG A 262 -7.24 6.85 2.01
C ARG A 262 -7.64 6.39 3.42
N LEU A 263 -7.24 5.17 3.76
CA LEU A 263 -7.38 4.57 5.09
C LEU A 263 -6.54 5.32 6.13
N ASN A 264 -6.96 5.20 7.39
CA ASN A 264 -6.25 5.72 8.57
C ASN A 264 -5.90 7.21 8.56
N ARG A 265 -6.65 8.00 7.78
CA ARG A 265 -6.52 9.46 7.79
C ARG A 265 -6.79 10.03 9.18
N LEU A 266 -5.74 10.60 9.78
CA LEU A 266 -5.82 11.23 11.09
C LEU A 266 -5.95 12.75 10.93
N PRO A 267 -7.02 13.37 11.46
CA PRO A 267 -7.09 14.82 11.51
C PRO A 267 -6.05 15.36 12.50
N PHE A 268 -5.63 16.61 12.31
CA PHE A 268 -4.56 17.23 13.10
C PHE A 268 -4.82 17.19 14.62
N GLU A 269 -6.07 17.36 15.05
CA GLU A 269 -6.47 17.36 16.47
C GLU A 269 -6.23 16.02 17.16
N ARG A 270 -6.08 14.94 16.39
CA ARG A 270 -5.79 13.60 16.89
C ARG A 270 -4.31 13.24 16.88
N VAL A 271 -3.44 14.10 16.32
CA VAL A 271 -1.99 13.93 16.39
C VAL A 271 -1.53 14.16 17.83
N LYS A 272 -0.79 13.21 18.40
CA LYS A 272 -0.30 13.27 19.78
C LYS A 272 1.20 13.01 19.85
N HIS A 273 1.84 13.60 20.85
CA HIS A 273 3.21 13.25 21.30
C HIS A 273 4.33 13.37 20.25
N VAL A 274 4.33 14.46 19.47
CA VAL A 274 5.41 14.72 18.50
C VAL A 274 6.62 15.45 19.09
N ALA A 275 6.53 15.97 20.32
CA ALA A 275 7.60 16.72 20.97
C ALA A 275 7.49 16.67 22.49
N PHE A 276 8.60 16.94 23.16
CA PHE A 276 8.63 17.29 24.59
C PHE A 276 8.80 18.80 24.73
N THR A 277 8.24 19.37 25.80
CA THR A 277 8.37 20.80 26.08
C THR A 277 9.10 21.03 27.38
N VAL A 278 10.01 22.01 27.38
CA VAL A 278 10.67 22.49 28.59
C VAL A 278 10.41 23.99 28.74
N PRO A 279 9.95 24.48 29.91
CA PRO A 279 9.72 25.91 30.08
C PRO A 279 11.05 26.66 30.06
N ARG A 280 11.14 27.74 29.29
CA ARG A 280 12.25 28.69 29.31
C ARG A 280 11.79 29.96 30.02
N LEU A 281 12.60 30.44 30.95
CA LEU A 281 12.33 31.64 31.74
C LEU A 281 13.41 32.66 31.44
N SER A 282 13.02 33.88 31.06
CA SER A 282 13.97 34.98 31.01
C SER A 282 14.43 35.35 32.44
N PRO A 283 15.56 36.06 32.61
CA PRO A 283 16.00 36.50 33.94
C PRO A 283 14.96 37.34 34.70
N VAL A 284 14.10 38.05 33.97
CA VAL A 284 12.99 38.81 34.54
C VAL A 284 11.87 37.86 34.98
N GLU A 285 11.46 36.92 34.13
CA GLU A 285 10.35 36.02 34.44
C GLU A 285 10.72 34.99 35.50
N TYR A 286 11.97 34.52 35.54
CA TYR A 286 12.48 33.65 36.62
C TYR A 286 12.31 34.31 37.99
N ARG A 287 12.76 35.56 38.16
CA ARG A 287 12.60 36.32 39.43
C ARG A 287 11.14 36.48 39.84
N ARG A 288 10.23 36.51 38.86
CA ARG A 288 8.78 36.63 39.10
C ARG A 288 8.16 35.28 39.47
N VAL A 289 8.60 34.18 38.85
CA VAL A 289 8.07 32.82 39.06
C VAL A 289 8.61 32.20 40.36
N ARG A 290 9.90 32.39 40.66
CA ARG A 290 10.62 31.76 41.79
C ARG A 290 9.90 31.89 43.14
N PRO A 291 9.36 33.05 43.57
CA PRO A 291 8.67 33.16 44.85
C PRO A 291 7.47 32.22 45.02
N ALA A 292 6.81 31.86 43.90
CA ALA A 292 5.66 30.95 43.90
C ALA A 292 6.06 29.47 43.86
N LEU A 293 7.34 29.15 43.63
CA LEU A 293 7.93 27.81 43.52
C LEU A 293 9.23 27.74 44.34
N ARG A 294 9.21 28.33 45.53
CA ARG A 294 10.38 28.50 46.40
C ARG A 294 10.99 27.17 46.88
N ASP A 295 10.16 26.14 47.00
CA ASP A 295 10.56 24.82 47.49
C ASP A 295 11.03 23.89 46.35
N GLU A 296 11.01 24.34 45.10
CA GLU A 296 11.45 23.54 43.94
C GLU A 296 12.99 23.59 43.80
N PRO A 297 13.70 22.45 43.87
CA PRO A 297 15.17 22.41 43.79
C PRO A 297 15.71 22.88 42.44
N LEU A 298 15.03 22.53 41.34
CA LEU A 298 15.46 22.93 39.98
C LEU A 298 15.39 24.44 39.74
N LEU A 299 14.69 25.18 40.61
CA LEU A 299 14.62 26.63 40.53
C LEU A 299 15.53 27.30 41.57
N GLU A 300 16.48 26.60 42.21
CA GLU A 300 17.40 27.18 43.21
C GLU A 300 18.07 28.47 42.73
N SER A 301 18.63 28.42 41.53
CA SER A 301 19.20 29.56 40.82
C SER A 301 18.73 29.58 39.36
N LEU A 302 18.91 30.70 38.66
CA LEU A 302 18.65 30.78 37.23
C LEU A 302 19.61 29.88 36.44
N ASP A 303 20.86 29.78 36.89
CA ASP A 303 21.89 28.96 36.24
C ASP A 303 21.50 27.47 36.33
N THR A 304 21.12 26.99 37.52
CA THR A 304 20.59 25.63 37.72
C THR A 304 19.39 25.33 36.80
N TRP A 305 18.50 26.31 36.60
CA TRP A 305 17.37 26.14 35.70
C TRP A 305 17.80 26.08 34.23
N ASN A 306 18.75 26.93 33.82
CA ASN A 306 19.27 26.92 32.46
C ASN A 306 20.03 25.63 32.17
N ASP A 307 20.83 25.13 33.10
CA ASP A 307 21.51 23.84 33.00
C ASP A 307 20.49 22.70 32.79
N HIS A 308 19.38 22.71 33.53
CA HIS A 308 18.29 21.76 33.33
C HIS A 308 17.64 21.88 31.94
N VAL A 309 17.46 23.10 31.43
CA VAL A 309 16.92 23.32 30.08
C VAL A 309 17.89 22.81 29.01
N GLU A 310 19.19 23.08 29.16
CA GLU A 310 20.23 22.60 28.25
C GLU A 310 20.35 21.07 28.27
N GLU A 311 20.33 20.46 29.45
CA GLU A 311 20.27 19.01 29.63
C GLU A 311 19.05 18.43 28.91
N ALA A 312 17.87 19.00 29.12
CA ALA A 312 16.66 18.56 28.43
C ALA A 312 16.79 18.67 26.90
N LEU A 313 17.33 19.77 26.39
CA LEU A 313 17.56 19.98 24.96
C LEU A 313 18.57 18.97 24.38
N SER A 314 19.56 18.53 25.16
CA SER A 314 20.53 17.51 24.74
C SER A 314 19.90 16.14 24.48
N HIS A 315 18.73 15.87 25.06
CA HIS A 315 17.94 14.65 24.83
C HIS A 315 16.99 14.75 23.62
N SER A 316 17.02 15.87 22.89
CA SER A 316 16.24 16.06 21.66
C SER A 316 16.62 15.03 20.61
N THR A 317 15.62 14.42 19.98
CA THR A 317 15.82 13.51 18.83
C THR A 317 15.05 13.99 17.62
N PRO A 318 15.42 13.59 16.40
CA PRO A 318 14.69 14.00 15.19
C PRO A 318 13.18 13.70 15.22
N LEU A 319 12.77 12.56 15.80
CA LEU A 319 11.36 12.14 15.88
C LEU A 319 10.65 12.61 17.15
N ARG A 320 11.39 13.08 18.15
CA ARG A 320 10.86 13.61 19.41
C ARG A 320 11.71 14.81 19.84
N PRO A 321 11.61 15.94 19.15
CA PRO A 321 12.35 17.14 19.52
C PRO A 321 11.94 17.64 20.90
N VAL A 322 12.91 18.20 21.62
CA VAL A 322 12.66 18.96 22.85
C VAL A 322 12.60 20.44 22.49
N VAL A 323 11.48 21.08 22.82
CA VAL A 323 11.19 22.47 22.47
C VAL A 323 11.19 23.32 23.73
N ALA A 324 12.12 24.28 23.79
CA ALA A 324 12.13 25.28 24.85
C ALA A 324 11.06 26.35 24.59
N ILE A 325 10.12 26.49 25.53
CA ILE A 325 8.97 27.39 25.38
C ILE A 325 9.07 28.53 26.37
N ASP A 326 9.12 29.77 25.87
CA ASP A 326 9.12 30.94 26.73
C ASP A 326 7.82 31.01 27.54
N VAL A 327 7.93 31.04 28.86
CA VAL A 327 6.80 31.21 29.77
C VAL A 327 6.96 32.49 30.56
N SER A 328 5.89 33.29 30.59
CA SER A 328 5.79 34.43 31.52
C SER A 328 4.95 34.06 32.74
N ARG A 329 5.21 34.71 33.88
CA ARG A 329 4.39 34.61 35.08
C ARG A 329 2.93 34.92 34.79
N GLY A 330 2.65 35.95 34.00
CA GLY A 330 1.29 36.33 33.65
C GLY A 330 0.53 35.23 32.93
N THR A 331 1.16 34.63 31.90
CA THR A 331 0.56 33.50 31.16
C THR A 331 0.40 32.25 32.04
N TRP A 332 1.38 31.96 32.90
CA TRP A 332 1.32 30.81 33.80
C TRP A 332 0.25 30.97 34.89
N GLU A 333 0.13 32.14 35.52
CA GLU A 333 -0.91 32.41 36.52
C GLU A 333 -2.32 32.40 35.91
N ALA A 334 -2.47 32.93 34.70
CA ALA A 334 -3.74 32.86 33.97
C ALA A 334 -4.14 31.40 33.67
N TRP A 335 -3.18 30.56 33.31
CA TRP A 335 -3.40 29.14 33.11
C TRP A 335 -3.75 28.42 34.42
N LYS A 336 -3.02 28.67 35.51
CA LYS A 336 -3.29 28.08 36.84
C LYS A 336 -4.68 28.40 37.36
N ARG A 337 -5.16 29.64 37.16
CA ARG A 337 -6.53 30.04 37.56
C ARG A 337 -7.62 29.17 36.93
N ARG A 338 -7.36 28.60 35.75
CA ARG A 338 -8.27 27.69 35.05
C ARG A 338 -8.02 26.22 35.38
N ASN A 339 -6.90 25.89 36.04
CA ASN A 339 -6.44 24.54 36.33
C ASN A 339 -5.95 24.43 37.79
N PRO A 340 -6.83 24.61 38.79
CA PRO A 340 -6.44 24.69 40.19
C PRO A 340 -5.82 23.41 40.76
N GLY A 341 -6.01 22.25 40.09
CA GLY A 341 -5.48 20.96 40.50
C GLY A 341 -4.01 20.71 40.13
N CYS A 342 -3.38 21.56 39.31
CA CYS A 342 -1.97 21.45 38.98
C CYS A 342 -1.13 22.44 39.82
N THR A 343 -0.23 21.91 40.62
CA THR A 343 0.65 22.69 41.52
C THR A 343 2.13 22.46 41.18
N GLY A 344 3.03 23.14 41.89
CA GLY A 344 4.47 22.97 41.76
C GLY A 344 5.02 23.19 40.34
N LEU A 345 6.14 22.55 40.06
CA LEU A 345 6.80 22.59 38.75
C LEU A 345 5.95 22.01 37.62
N ASP A 346 5.09 21.03 37.91
CA ASP A 346 4.19 20.42 36.92
C ASP A 346 3.21 21.44 36.35
N SER A 347 2.75 22.40 37.16
CA SER A 347 1.93 23.51 36.67
C SER A 347 2.64 24.40 35.64
N LEU A 348 3.96 24.57 35.78
CA LEU A 348 4.78 25.37 34.87
C LEU A 348 5.01 24.61 33.55
N ARG A 349 5.32 23.31 33.65
CA ARG A 349 5.46 22.39 32.51
C ARG A 349 4.16 22.28 31.70
N ALA A 350 3.02 22.10 32.39
CA ALA A 350 1.72 22.02 31.75
C ALA A 350 1.34 23.33 31.03
N ALA A 351 1.63 24.49 31.62
CA ALA A 351 1.42 25.78 30.97
C ALA A 351 2.30 25.97 29.72
N ALA A 352 3.57 25.56 29.77
CA ALA A 352 4.46 25.54 28.61
C ALA A 352 3.91 24.63 27.49
N ASN A 353 3.41 23.46 27.86
CA ASN A 353 2.87 22.48 26.90
C ASN A 353 1.60 23.01 26.19
N VAL A 354 0.72 23.70 26.91
CA VAL A 354 -0.44 24.37 26.30
C VAL A 354 -0.01 25.49 25.35
N ARG A 355 0.99 26.29 25.74
CA ARG A 355 1.52 27.34 24.87
C ARG A 355 2.15 26.77 23.60
N TYR A 356 2.94 25.71 23.73
CA TYR A 356 3.46 24.96 22.58
C TYR A 356 2.34 24.50 21.65
N GLY A 357 1.28 23.87 22.17
CA GLY A 357 0.17 23.40 21.36
C GLY A 357 -0.49 24.53 20.54
N VAL A 358 -0.62 25.73 21.12
CA VAL A 358 -1.14 26.91 20.41
C VAL A 358 -0.20 27.35 19.29
N GLU A 359 1.09 27.49 19.56
CA GLU A 359 2.05 27.98 18.55
C GLU A 359 2.30 26.94 17.44
N ALA A 360 2.41 25.66 17.79
CA ALA A 360 2.55 24.58 16.82
C ALA A 360 1.31 24.48 15.92
N SER A 361 0.11 24.60 16.50
CA SER A 361 -1.14 24.64 15.73
C SER A 361 -1.16 25.79 14.73
N LYS A 362 -0.75 27.00 15.13
CA LYS A 362 -0.66 28.14 14.20
C LYS A 362 0.27 27.84 13.02
N LEU A 363 1.44 27.25 13.28
CA LEU A 363 2.40 26.90 12.24
C LEU A 363 1.85 25.84 11.28
N VAL A 364 1.19 24.80 11.79
CA VAL A 364 0.56 23.76 10.96
C VAL A 364 -0.52 24.34 10.07
N HIS A 365 -1.42 25.17 10.61
CA HIS A 365 -2.48 25.80 9.81
C HIS A 365 -1.96 26.86 8.83
N ALA A 366 -0.79 27.45 9.10
CA ALA A 366 -0.12 28.40 8.20
C ALA A 366 0.80 27.71 7.17
N ALA A 367 1.01 26.39 7.28
CA ALA A 367 1.86 25.64 6.39
C ALA A 367 1.30 25.63 4.96
N LYS A 368 2.18 25.79 3.97
CA LYS A 368 1.77 25.94 2.55
C LYS A 368 2.27 24.79 1.71
N GLU A 369 1.42 24.32 0.81
CA GLU A 369 1.83 23.37 -0.22
C GLU A 369 2.82 24.04 -1.17
N LEU A 370 3.92 23.36 -1.49
CA LEU A 370 4.92 23.83 -2.44
C LEU A 370 4.50 23.38 -3.84
N HIS A 371 4.16 24.34 -4.68
CA HIS A 371 3.88 24.13 -6.11
C HIS A 371 4.58 25.21 -6.95
N SER A 372 4.58 25.03 -8.26
CA SER A 372 5.16 26.02 -9.17
C SER A 372 4.54 27.40 -8.96
N GLY A 373 5.40 28.44 -8.95
CA GLY A 373 4.99 29.84 -8.80
C GLY A 373 4.80 30.35 -7.36
N ILE A 374 4.98 29.52 -6.32
CA ILE A 374 4.99 30.01 -4.94
C ILE A 374 6.32 30.72 -4.62
N VAL A 375 6.23 31.90 -4.00
CA VAL A 375 7.38 32.61 -3.45
C VAL A 375 7.70 32.04 -2.07
N VAL A 376 8.89 31.45 -1.93
CA VAL A 376 9.40 30.92 -0.66
C VAL A 376 10.36 31.91 0.01
N PRO A 377 10.37 32.00 1.36
CA PRO A 377 11.37 32.78 2.07
C PRO A 377 12.76 32.13 1.95
N ARG A 378 13.81 32.90 2.24
CA ARG A 378 15.20 32.41 2.18
C ARG A 378 15.48 31.22 3.09
N ARG A 379 14.75 31.09 4.21
CA ARG A 379 14.92 30.00 5.18
C ARG A 379 13.58 29.55 5.75
N TYR A 380 13.30 28.25 5.72
CA TYR A 380 12.05 27.66 6.18
C TYR A 380 12.22 26.16 6.49
N ILE A 381 11.20 25.54 7.11
CA ILE A 381 11.13 24.09 7.26
C ILE A 381 10.44 23.49 6.03
N ALA A 382 11.15 22.62 5.32
CA ALA A 382 10.63 21.83 4.22
C ALA A 382 10.13 20.47 4.72
N VAL A 383 8.96 20.04 4.23
CA VAL A 383 8.38 18.73 4.50
C VAL A 383 8.07 18.04 3.17
N VAL A 384 8.55 16.83 2.98
CA VAL A 384 8.18 16.00 1.83
C VAL A 384 7.54 14.74 2.36
N ILE A 385 6.31 14.45 1.94
CA ILE A 385 5.60 13.22 2.31
C ILE A 385 5.41 12.38 1.04
N GLU A 386 6.03 11.21 1.02
CA GLU A 386 5.78 10.18 0.01
C GLU A 386 4.49 9.46 0.38
N LEU A 387 3.46 9.64 -0.45
CA LEU A 387 2.18 8.96 -0.26
C LEU A 387 2.27 7.55 -0.87
N ILE A 388 2.00 6.54 -0.05
CA ILE A 388 2.16 5.13 -0.46
C ILE A 388 0.82 4.41 -0.38
N GLY A 389 0.26 4.11 -1.55
CA GLY A 389 -0.96 3.32 -1.70
C GLY A 389 -2.19 3.94 -1.05
N GLN A 390 -3.09 3.08 -0.59
CA GLN A 390 -4.41 3.39 -0.05
C GLN A 390 -4.42 3.68 1.45
N ASP A 391 -3.33 3.45 2.20
CA ASP A 391 -3.26 3.64 3.66
C ASP A 391 -2.23 4.71 4.08
N GLU A 392 -2.67 5.78 4.75
CA GLU A 392 -1.78 6.84 5.24
C GLU A 392 -0.73 6.35 6.25
N ASN A 393 -0.97 5.23 6.94
CA ASN A 393 0.04 4.65 7.83
C ASN A 393 1.28 4.16 7.07
N ASN A 394 1.22 4.00 5.76
CA ASN A 394 2.36 3.60 4.94
C ASN A 394 3.19 4.81 4.47
N ASP A 395 2.75 6.04 4.73
CA ASP A 395 3.44 7.24 4.27
C ASP A 395 4.80 7.41 4.94
N VAL A 396 5.75 7.90 4.15
CA VAL A 396 7.11 8.18 4.59
C VAL A 396 7.41 9.66 4.41
N SER A 397 7.81 10.31 5.50
CA SER A 397 8.05 11.74 5.55
C SER A 397 9.53 12.07 5.76
N ARG A 398 9.97 13.17 5.14
CA ARG A 398 11.27 13.82 5.34
C ARG A 398 11.05 15.26 5.76
N ILE A 399 11.85 15.74 6.71
CA ILE A 399 11.74 17.10 7.25
C ILE A 399 13.14 17.70 7.27
N GLY A 400 13.31 18.90 6.73
CA GLY A 400 14.60 19.56 6.65
C GLY A 400 14.52 21.08 6.74
N VAL A 401 15.66 21.71 6.98
CA VAL A 401 15.80 23.17 6.91
C VAL A 401 16.25 23.52 5.49
N CYS A 402 15.43 24.30 4.79
CA CYS A 402 15.83 24.84 3.50
C CYS A 402 16.53 26.19 3.70
N THR A 403 17.66 26.39 3.03
CA THR A 403 18.39 27.67 2.99
C THR A 403 18.79 27.97 1.55
N GLY A 404 18.01 28.81 0.85
CA GLY A 404 18.18 29.01 -0.59
C GLY A 404 17.75 27.76 -1.38
N GLU A 405 18.66 27.16 -2.13
CA GLU A 405 18.41 25.92 -2.89
C GLU A 405 18.80 24.65 -2.11
N ASP A 406 19.56 24.80 -1.02
CA ASP A 406 20.04 23.68 -0.23
C ASP A 406 19.01 23.25 0.83
N VAL A 407 18.91 21.95 1.07
CA VAL A 407 18.06 21.37 2.12
C VAL A 407 18.91 20.49 3.04
N GLU A 408 18.96 20.86 4.31
CA GLU A 408 19.58 20.06 5.37
C GLU A 408 18.50 19.20 6.04
N TRP A 409 18.51 17.89 5.79
CA TRP A 409 17.50 16.98 6.34
C TRP A 409 17.73 16.67 7.82
N ILE A 410 16.75 17.00 8.66
CA ILE A 410 16.73 16.70 10.09
C ILE A 410 16.13 15.31 10.32
N VAL A 411 15.05 15.01 9.60
CA VAL A 411 14.29 13.76 9.69
C VAL A 411 14.32 13.09 8.32
N LEU A 412 14.78 11.85 8.28
CA LEU A 412 14.80 11.01 7.09
C LEU A 412 13.96 9.76 7.31
N ASN A 413 13.22 9.37 6.27
CA ASN A 413 12.45 8.13 6.20
C ASN A 413 11.55 7.88 7.43
N ALA A 414 10.88 8.90 7.95
CA ALA A 414 9.99 8.72 9.10
C ALA A 414 8.63 8.18 8.66
N ARG A 415 8.19 7.05 9.21
CA ARG A 415 6.82 6.52 8.98
C ARG A 415 5.79 7.36 9.73
N VAL A 416 5.48 8.53 9.17
CA VAL A 416 4.60 9.53 9.78
C VAL A 416 3.72 10.13 8.68
N PRO A 417 2.38 10.06 8.81
CA PRO A 417 1.45 10.60 7.82
C PRO A 417 1.44 12.13 7.84
N HIS A 418 0.81 12.72 6.83
CA HIS A 418 0.83 14.17 6.55
C HIS A 418 0.72 15.07 7.79
N PHE A 419 -0.36 14.97 8.57
CA PHE A 419 -0.54 15.85 9.74
C PHE A 419 0.44 15.56 10.88
N GLY A 420 0.89 14.31 11.02
CA GLY A 420 1.98 13.97 11.95
C GLY A 420 3.30 14.62 11.52
N ALA A 421 3.58 14.62 10.22
CA ALA A 421 4.78 15.23 9.66
C ALA A 421 4.76 16.75 9.81
N LEU A 422 3.62 17.40 9.55
CA LEU A 422 3.45 18.84 9.79
C LEU A 422 3.58 19.20 11.27
N ALA A 423 3.04 18.39 12.18
CA ALA A 423 3.17 18.61 13.62
C ALA A 423 4.62 18.47 14.09
N LEU A 424 5.35 17.46 13.60
CA LEU A 424 6.77 17.29 13.87
C LEU A 424 7.62 18.43 13.27
N ALA A 425 7.28 18.88 12.06
CA ALA A 425 7.89 20.03 11.42
C ALA A 425 7.66 21.32 12.23
N ALA A 426 6.47 21.52 12.79
CA ALA A 426 6.17 22.65 13.66
C ALA A 426 7.00 22.62 14.95
N ALA A 427 7.27 21.43 15.51
CA ALA A 427 8.15 21.30 16.65
C ALA A 427 9.59 21.74 16.32
N HIS A 428 10.13 21.27 15.19
CA HIS A 428 11.46 21.70 14.70
C HIS A 428 11.49 23.18 14.34
N ALA A 429 10.43 23.71 13.73
CA ALA A 429 10.29 25.13 13.41
C ALA A 429 10.37 25.99 14.68
N LEU A 430 9.65 25.62 15.74
CA LEU A 430 9.70 26.32 17.03
C LEU A 430 11.06 26.20 17.71
N HIS A 431 11.67 25.00 17.68
CA HIS A 431 13.01 24.78 18.22
C HIS A 431 14.07 25.65 17.53
N LEU A 432 13.97 25.82 16.20
CA LEU A 432 14.92 26.59 15.39
C LEU A 432 14.54 28.07 15.22
N GLY A 433 13.39 28.50 15.75
CA GLY A 433 12.88 29.87 15.59
C GLY A 433 12.49 30.23 14.16
N LEU A 434 12.04 29.26 13.35
CA LEU A 434 11.62 29.45 11.97
C LEU A 434 10.10 29.60 11.87
N PRO A 435 9.58 30.65 11.20
CA PRO A 435 8.14 30.96 11.20
C PRO A 435 7.35 30.28 10.08
N ASN A 436 8.00 29.58 9.15
CA ASN A 436 7.36 29.06 7.94
C ASN A 436 7.64 27.58 7.72
N ILE A 437 6.59 26.87 7.32
CA ILE A 437 6.61 25.46 6.91
C ILE A 437 6.06 25.38 5.49
N PHE A 438 6.79 24.73 4.60
CA PHE A 438 6.34 24.39 3.26
C PHE A 438 6.37 22.88 3.09
N TRP A 439 5.35 22.32 2.45
CA TRP A 439 5.22 20.89 2.29
C TRP A 439 4.91 20.47 0.85
N ALA A 440 5.35 19.29 0.44
CA ALA A 440 5.03 18.70 -0.84
C ALA A 440 4.67 17.23 -0.68
N HIS A 441 3.79 16.72 -1.55
CA HIS A 441 3.54 15.29 -1.69
C HIS A 441 4.36 14.72 -2.84
N ASP A 442 5.08 13.64 -2.58
CA ASP A 442 5.57 12.76 -3.65
C ASP A 442 4.46 11.74 -3.96
N LEU A 443 3.92 11.84 -5.17
CA LEU A 443 2.75 11.09 -5.62
C LEU A 443 3.10 9.81 -6.40
N ARG A 444 4.38 9.44 -6.49
CA ARG A 444 4.85 8.31 -7.32
C ARG A 444 4.09 7.01 -7.05
N TYR A 445 3.75 6.75 -5.78
CA TYR A 445 3.03 5.55 -5.35
C TYR A 445 1.66 5.88 -4.75
N ALA A 446 1.17 7.11 -4.96
CA ALA A 446 -0.07 7.56 -4.37
C ALA A 446 -1.28 6.87 -4.99
N TRP A 447 -2.33 6.72 -4.19
CA TRP A 447 -3.66 6.37 -4.67
C TRP A 447 -4.34 7.61 -5.29
N VAL A 448 -4.34 7.68 -6.64
CA VAL A 448 -4.81 8.83 -7.44
C VAL A 448 -6.02 8.52 -8.34
#